data_AF-A0A8S2CUL3-F1
#
_entry.id   AF-A0A8S2CUL3-F1
#
_cell.length_a   1.000
_cell.length_b   1.000
_cell.length_c   1.000
_cell.angle_alpha   90.00
_cell.angle_beta   90.00
_cell.angle_gamma   90.00
#
_symmetry.space_group_name_H-M   'P 1'
#
loop_
_entity.id
_entity.type
_entity.pdbx_description
1 polymer ?
#
loop_
_entity_poly.entity_id
_entity_poly.type
_entity_poly.pdbx_seq_one_letter_code
_entity_poly.pdbx_strand_id
1 'polypeptide(L)'
;MTVDSERARTMSGKELRIKLFDLMKMKGIIDNVKSNLRKGLIDELRRVDQFRPASVSGPSVLVRAVNTLIVEHLKICNYDYTTSVFIPEAQLNDYKSMSNDEIFQLLNISKESAFYKKIKSDLLASENKNNLLLTFISSIYSYLPNSTQSTSCQTSYDLWTGSVAGNTLGILNENIHSSKGGFELESYEKLSTLDLMYNSRQQDETKHLSTEEKLLLFQKRIEQKLQDEFKQQVDQFRLNEIKKIHQEERLKCQMELQSLKKELEHAYQSKHETLSEKELRISDRYKAELEGEKRDLYVQRQTFLDELKSMKLRETEFQRDLELRERAITLEADRIKRLEADMSKRESILKNTEIFIDQQVQTKLSKLRFEIEQQLMERNKSLQILEIKNQEESKRLAEERLICEQSKMELTQCRKQLSQVDSVDYFSIREEYAILKSQMGNTTNRSQKSHRHRYNNDSSNDERSISPTPRKSDS
;
A
#
# COMPACT_ATOMS: atom_id res chain seq x y z
N MET A 1 13.25 46.09 1.90
CA MET A 1 12.83 44.73 2.29
C MET A 1 11.34 44.58 2.00
N THR A 2 10.95 44.52 0.73
CA THR A 2 9.59 44.87 0.29
C THR A 2 9.22 44.16 -1.02
N VAL A 3 9.40 42.84 -1.08
CA VAL A 3 9.00 42.02 -2.26
C VAL A 3 8.31 40.70 -1.86
N ASP A 4 8.66 40.09 -0.72
CA ASP A 4 8.18 38.74 -0.38
C ASP A 4 6.75 38.64 0.20
N SER A 5 6.05 39.77 0.40
CA SER A 5 4.73 39.76 1.08
C SER A 5 3.53 39.47 0.15
N GLU A 6 3.67 39.63 -1.18
CA GLU A 6 2.53 39.49 -2.11
C GLU A 6 2.37 38.10 -2.75
N ARG A 7 3.26 37.14 -2.48
CA ARG A 7 3.14 35.75 -3.00
C ARG A 7 2.24 34.83 -2.18
N ALA A 8 1.50 35.37 -1.21
CA ALA A 8 0.46 34.65 -0.46
C ALA A 8 -0.91 34.60 -1.18
N ARG A 9 -1.00 34.98 -2.46
CA ARG A 9 -2.22 34.88 -3.27
C ARG A 9 -2.51 33.42 -3.61
N THR A 10 -3.30 32.75 -2.76
CA THR A 10 -4.17 31.60 -3.08
C THR A 10 -3.58 30.56 -4.03
N MET A 11 -2.49 29.89 -3.63
CA MET A 11 -2.04 28.66 -4.30
C MET A 11 -3.18 27.64 -4.31
N SER A 12 -3.55 27.14 -5.49
CA SER A 12 -4.65 26.18 -5.62
C SER A 12 -4.33 24.89 -4.88
N GLY A 13 -5.34 24.25 -4.28
CA GLY A 13 -5.19 22.96 -3.58
C GLY A 13 -4.68 21.82 -4.47
N LYS A 14 -4.63 21.99 -5.81
CA LYS A 14 -3.93 21.10 -6.75
C LYS A 14 -2.43 21.41 -6.84
N GLU A 15 -2.04 22.68 -6.89
CA GLU A 15 -0.64 23.12 -6.96
C GLU A 15 0.11 22.80 -5.66
N LEU A 16 -0.57 22.90 -4.51
CA LEU A 16 0.00 22.49 -3.23
C LEU A 16 0.24 20.97 -3.19
N ARG A 17 -0.66 20.15 -3.74
CA ARG A 17 -0.45 18.70 -3.88
C ARG A 17 0.71 18.37 -4.82
N ILE A 18 0.85 19.08 -5.94
CA ILE A 18 1.98 18.89 -6.87
C ILE A 18 3.30 19.24 -6.17
N LYS A 19 3.40 20.42 -5.53
CA LYS A 19 4.59 20.81 -4.77
C LYS A 19 4.91 19.85 -3.62
N LEU A 20 3.89 19.33 -2.92
CA LEU A 20 4.07 18.34 -1.86
C LEU A 20 4.57 17.00 -2.44
N PHE A 21 4.01 16.55 -3.55
CA PHE A 21 4.45 15.35 -4.26
C PHE A 21 5.90 15.48 -4.74
N ASP A 22 6.27 16.62 -5.34
CA ASP A 22 7.64 16.90 -5.78
C ASP A 22 8.62 16.99 -4.61
N LEU A 23 8.23 17.60 -3.47
CA LEU A 23 9.03 17.59 -2.25
C LEU A 23 9.19 16.18 -1.65
N MET A 24 8.13 15.36 -1.65
CA MET A 24 8.18 13.97 -1.18
C MET A 24 8.99 13.07 -2.14
N LYS A 25 9.02 13.41 -3.43
CA LYS A 25 9.88 12.77 -4.45
C LYS A 25 11.35 13.16 -4.25
N MET A 26 11.65 14.46 -4.11
CA MET A 26 13.00 14.97 -3.85
C MET A 26 13.59 14.44 -2.54
N LYS A 27 12.76 14.24 -1.50
CA LYS A 27 13.18 13.62 -0.23
C LYS A 27 13.24 12.08 -0.26
N GLY A 28 13.03 11.43 -1.41
CA GLY A 28 13.05 9.97 -1.55
C GLY A 28 11.94 9.21 -0.82
N ILE A 29 10.97 9.92 -0.22
CA ILE A 29 9.88 9.33 0.57
C ILE A 29 8.98 8.49 -0.34
N ILE A 30 8.71 8.97 -1.56
CA ILE A 30 7.91 8.23 -2.54
C ILE A 30 8.61 6.92 -2.95
N ASP A 31 9.92 6.92 -3.10
CA ASP A 31 10.64 5.71 -3.52
C ASP A 31 10.86 4.73 -2.35
N ASN A 32 10.98 5.23 -1.12
CA ASN A 32 10.85 4.41 0.09
C ASN A 32 9.45 3.78 0.23
N VAL A 33 8.37 4.53 -0.01
CA VAL A 33 6.99 4.01 0.00
C VAL A 33 6.78 2.97 -1.11
N LYS A 34 7.29 3.21 -2.34
CA LYS A 34 7.26 2.20 -3.41
C LYS A 34 8.09 0.97 -3.07
N SER A 35 9.25 1.13 -2.44
CA SER A 35 10.10 0.01 -2.00
C SER A 35 9.38 -0.82 -0.95
N ASN A 36 8.77 -0.17 0.05
CA ASN A 36 7.99 -0.82 1.10
C ASN A 36 6.73 -1.49 0.55
N LEU A 37 6.02 -0.87 -0.41
CA LEU A 37 4.87 -1.49 -1.09
C LEU A 37 5.29 -2.68 -1.95
N ARG A 38 6.40 -2.60 -2.69
CA ARG A 38 6.95 -3.74 -3.44
C ARG A 38 7.35 -4.87 -2.50
N LYS A 39 8.01 -4.55 -1.37
CA LYS A 39 8.40 -5.54 -0.37
C LYS A 39 7.17 -6.19 0.28
N GLY A 40 6.17 -5.40 0.65
CA GLY A 40 4.89 -5.89 1.16
C GLY A 40 4.16 -6.79 0.16
N LEU A 41 4.08 -6.39 -1.12
CA LEU A 41 3.48 -7.21 -2.17
C LEU A 41 4.26 -8.51 -2.41
N ILE A 42 5.59 -8.48 -2.35
CA ILE A 42 6.44 -9.69 -2.45
C ILE A 42 6.22 -10.60 -1.24
N ASP A 43 6.12 -10.06 -0.03
CA ASP A 43 5.86 -10.82 1.20
C ASP A 43 4.42 -11.39 1.21
N GLU A 44 3.45 -10.68 0.62
CA GLU A 44 2.06 -11.12 0.47
C GLU A 44 1.91 -12.20 -0.61
N LEU A 45 2.58 -12.05 -1.77
CA LEU A 45 2.68 -13.10 -2.79
C LEU A 45 3.38 -14.36 -2.24
N ARG A 46 4.46 -14.19 -1.46
CA ARG A 46 5.13 -15.30 -0.75
C ARG A 46 4.24 -15.97 0.31
N ARG A 47 3.27 -15.26 0.90
CA ARG A 47 2.23 -15.87 1.75
C ARG A 47 1.20 -16.65 0.92
N VAL A 48 0.86 -16.20 -0.29
CA VAL A 48 0.01 -16.98 -1.21
C VAL A 48 0.71 -18.28 -1.65
N ASP A 49 2.03 -18.28 -1.81
CA ASP A 49 2.81 -19.51 -2.06
C ASP A 49 2.75 -20.53 -0.89
N GLN A 50 2.44 -20.09 0.34
CA GLN A 50 2.20 -21.00 1.47
C GLN A 50 0.81 -21.67 1.42
N PHE A 51 -0.10 -21.20 0.56
CA PHE A 51 -1.44 -21.77 0.35
C PHE A 51 -1.55 -22.62 -0.93
N ARG A 52 -0.45 -22.81 -1.69
CA ARG A 52 -0.37 -24.00 -2.56
C ARG A 52 -0.33 -25.24 -1.66
N PRO A 53 -1.00 -26.34 -2.02
CA PRO A 53 -0.90 -27.56 -1.24
C PRO A 53 0.58 -27.94 -1.16
N ALA A 54 1.09 -28.09 0.07
CA ALA A 54 2.42 -28.60 0.36
C ALA A 54 2.46 -30.10 0.01
N SER A 55 2.43 -30.36 -1.29
CA SER A 55 2.48 -31.69 -1.86
C SER A 55 3.90 -32.23 -1.68
N VAL A 56 4.01 -33.11 -0.69
CA VAL A 56 5.17 -33.95 -0.37
C VAL A 56 6.34 -33.20 0.28
N SER A 57 6.96 -33.90 1.24
CA SER A 57 8.32 -33.71 1.72
C SER A 57 9.23 -33.03 0.70
N GLY A 58 9.99 -32.01 1.14
CA GLY A 58 10.85 -31.16 0.31
C GLY A 58 11.62 -31.97 -0.75
N PRO A 59 11.71 -31.45 -1.98
CA PRO A 59 11.74 -32.21 -3.21
C PRO A 59 12.69 -33.40 -3.09
N SER A 60 12.12 -34.61 -3.23
CA SER A 60 12.91 -35.83 -3.12
C SER A 60 14.15 -35.70 -4.00
N VAL A 61 15.28 -36.25 -3.56
CA VAL A 61 16.56 -35.95 -4.23
C VAL A 61 16.51 -36.29 -5.73
N LEU A 62 15.64 -37.25 -6.12
CA LEU A 62 15.29 -37.59 -7.50
C LEU A 62 14.61 -36.43 -8.25
N VAL A 63 13.62 -35.76 -7.66
CA VAL A 63 12.98 -34.55 -8.24
C VAL A 63 14.02 -33.44 -8.44
N ARG A 64 14.94 -33.26 -7.48
CA ARG A 64 16.05 -32.31 -7.63
C ARG A 64 16.98 -32.69 -8.79
N ALA A 65 17.27 -33.98 -8.98
CA ALA A 65 18.10 -34.47 -10.08
C ALA A 65 17.41 -34.25 -11.45
N VAL A 66 16.13 -34.60 -11.57
CA VAL A 66 15.34 -34.36 -12.78
C VAL A 66 15.29 -32.87 -13.12
N ASN A 67 15.01 -32.00 -12.14
CA ASN A 67 14.99 -30.55 -12.38
C ASN A 67 16.38 -30.00 -12.75
N THR A 68 17.46 -30.58 -12.23
CA THR A 68 18.84 -30.22 -12.61
C THR A 68 19.16 -30.62 -14.06
N LEU A 69 18.78 -31.84 -14.48
CA LEU A 69 18.93 -32.34 -15.85
C LEU A 69 18.14 -31.50 -16.86
N ILE A 70 16.95 -31.02 -16.47
CA ILE A 70 16.13 -30.12 -17.30
C ILE A 70 16.82 -28.76 -17.44
N VAL A 71 17.35 -28.16 -16.37
CA VAL A 71 18.10 -26.90 -16.45
C VAL A 71 19.36 -27.04 -17.32
N GLU A 72 20.07 -28.16 -17.23
CA GLU A 72 21.25 -28.44 -18.08
C GLU A 72 20.85 -28.48 -19.57
N HIS A 73 19.77 -29.18 -19.90
CA HIS A 73 19.22 -29.22 -21.25
C HIS A 73 18.80 -27.84 -21.77
N LEU A 74 18.02 -27.08 -20.98
CA LEU A 74 17.55 -25.74 -21.37
C LEU A 74 18.71 -24.77 -21.61
N LYS A 75 19.78 -24.84 -20.82
CA LYS A 75 21.01 -24.06 -21.02
C LYS A 75 21.77 -24.47 -22.27
N ILE A 76 21.90 -25.77 -22.53
CA ILE A 76 22.60 -26.29 -23.73
C ILE A 76 21.85 -25.93 -25.03
N CYS A 77 20.52 -25.89 -24.98
CA CYS A 77 19.66 -25.47 -26.09
C CYS A 77 19.43 -23.94 -26.17
N ASN A 78 20.12 -23.13 -25.35
CA ASN A 78 20.02 -21.67 -25.31
C ASN A 78 18.59 -21.12 -25.08
N TYR A 79 17.76 -21.80 -24.29
CA TYR A 79 16.42 -21.32 -23.92
C TYR A 79 16.50 -20.36 -22.72
N ASP A 80 17.14 -19.20 -22.92
CA ASP A 80 17.47 -18.25 -21.84
C ASP A 80 16.24 -17.75 -21.07
N TYR A 81 15.16 -17.40 -21.78
CA TYR A 81 13.90 -16.97 -21.17
C TYR A 81 13.28 -18.07 -20.29
N THR A 82 13.11 -19.27 -20.85
CA THR A 82 12.55 -20.42 -20.14
C THR A 82 13.43 -20.80 -18.94
N THR A 83 14.75 -20.73 -19.08
CA THR A 83 15.71 -20.97 -17.99
C THR A 83 15.56 -19.94 -16.86
N SER A 84 15.40 -18.66 -17.20
CA SER A 84 15.23 -17.59 -16.22
C SER A 84 13.91 -17.64 -15.44
N VAL A 85 12.88 -18.29 -15.99
CA VAL A 85 11.58 -18.53 -15.31
C VAL A 85 11.60 -19.86 -14.55
N PHE A 86 12.14 -20.92 -15.14
CA PHE A 86 12.14 -22.26 -14.57
C PHE A 86 12.99 -22.39 -13.31
N ILE A 87 14.16 -21.73 -13.23
CA ILE A 87 15.03 -21.80 -12.04
C ILE A 87 14.31 -21.31 -10.76
N PRO A 88 13.67 -20.11 -10.73
CA PRO A 88 12.92 -19.69 -9.55
C PRO A 88 11.63 -20.49 -9.32
N GLU A 89 10.90 -20.90 -10.37
CA GLU A 89 9.68 -21.71 -10.21
C GLU A 89 9.97 -23.11 -9.65
N ALA A 90 11.07 -23.75 -10.07
CA ALA A 90 11.52 -25.05 -9.58
C ALA A 90 12.28 -24.97 -8.24
N GLN A 91 12.32 -23.80 -7.60
CA GLN A 91 13.04 -23.52 -6.33
C GLN A 91 14.54 -23.85 -6.38
N LEU A 92 15.18 -23.72 -7.54
CA LEU A 92 16.59 -24.06 -7.75
C LEU A 92 17.57 -22.91 -7.40
N ASN A 93 17.07 -21.76 -6.96
CA ASN A 93 17.83 -20.52 -6.75
C ASN A 93 19.07 -20.67 -5.84
N ASP A 94 19.00 -21.50 -4.79
CA ASP A 94 20.04 -21.62 -3.77
C ASP A 94 20.88 -22.92 -3.87
N TYR A 95 20.66 -23.76 -4.89
CA TYR A 95 21.27 -25.08 -4.96
C TYR A 95 22.42 -25.15 -5.98
N LYS A 96 23.60 -25.54 -5.49
CA LYS A 96 24.75 -25.94 -6.30
C LYS A 96 24.30 -27.05 -7.27
N SER A 97 24.54 -26.87 -8.58
CA SER A 97 24.27 -27.87 -9.61
C SER A 97 24.85 -29.23 -9.19
N MET A 98 24.04 -30.28 -9.15
CA MET A 98 24.54 -31.62 -8.85
C MET A 98 25.46 -32.10 -9.97
N SER A 99 26.54 -32.77 -9.60
CA SER A 99 27.50 -33.33 -10.55
C SER A 99 26.89 -34.52 -11.29
N ASN A 100 27.32 -34.76 -12.52
CA ASN A 100 26.89 -35.92 -13.31
C ASN A 100 27.14 -37.23 -12.55
N ASP A 101 28.27 -37.34 -11.82
CA ASP A 101 28.59 -38.49 -10.98
C ASP A 101 27.60 -38.67 -9.79
N GLU A 102 27.09 -37.57 -9.21
CA GLU A 102 26.08 -37.59 -8.15
C GLU A 102 24.72 -38.07 -8.70
N ILE A 103 24.37 -37.66 -9.92
CA ILE A 103 23.16 -38.09 -10.62
C ILE A 103 23.22 -39.59 -10.95
N PHE A 104 24.35 -40.11 -11.42
CA PHE A 104 24.52 -41.56 -11.66
C PHE A 104 24.43 -42.39 -10.37
N GLN A 105 24.99 -41.90 -9.26
CA GLN A 105 24.86 -42.53 -7.95
C GLN A 105 23.40 -42.54 -7.48
N LEU A 106 22.68 -41.43 -7.68
CA LEU A 106 21.29 -41.30 -7.27
C LEU A 106 20.32 -42.21 -8.06
N LEU A 107 20.59 -42.41 -9.34
CA LEU A 107 19.86 -43.36 -10.20
C LEU A 107 20.29 -44.82 -9.97
N ASN A 108 21.18 -45.08 -9.01
CA ASN A 108 21.72 -46.39 -8.65
C ASN A 108 22.38 -47.13 -9.83
N ILE A 109 22.98 -46.38 -10.75
CA ILE A 109 23.65 -46.93 -11.95
C ILE A 109 25.07 -47.31 -11.57
N SER A 110 25.39 -48.61 -11.59
CA SER A 110 26.74 -49.06 -11.25
C SER A 110 27.76 -48.60 -12.30
N LYS A 111 28.93 -48.16 -11.83
CA LYS A 111 30.07 -47.74 -12.68
C LYS A 111 30.62 -48.87 -13.55
N GLU A 112 30.25 -50.11 -13.23
CA GLU A 112 30.65 -51.33 -13.93
C GLU A 112 29.73 -51.68 -15.10
N SER A 113 28.48 -51.19 -15.08
CA SER A 113 27.47 -51.48 -16.09
C SER A 113 27.90 -51.05 -17.50
N ALA A 114 27.52 -51.84 -18.50
CA ALA A 114 27.73 -51.50 -19.91
C ALA A 114 27.03 -50.18 -20.29
N PHE A 115 25.87 -49.93 -19.67
CA PHE A 115 25.09 -48.69 -19.81
C PHE A 115 25.87 -47.44 -19.36
N TYR A 116 26.47 -47.47 -18.16
CA TYR A 116 27.30 -46.37 -17.66
C TYR A 116 28.52 -46.12 -18.55
N LYS A 117 29.20 -47.19 -18.98
CA LYS A 117 30.37 -47.09 -19.86
C LYS A 117 29.99 -46.48 -21.22
N LYS A 118 28.85 -46.85 -21.79
CA LYS A 118 28.31 -46.30 -23.04
C LYS A 118 27.90 -44.83 -22.91
N ILE A 119 27.14 -44.45 -21.87
CA ILE A 119 26.80 -43.03 -21.67
C ILE A 119 28.07 -42.19 -21.46
N LYS A 120 29.07 -42.71 -20.73
CA LYS A 120 30.33 -42.01 -20.52
C LYS A 120 31.18 -41.91 -21.79
N SER A 121 31.17 -42.91 -22.67
CA SER A 121 31.82 -42.79 -23.99
C SER A 121 31.08 -41.79 -24.89
N ASP A 122 29.75 -41.83 -24.93
CA ASP A 122 28.94 -40.99 -25.81
C ASP A 122 28.97 -39.51 -25.38
N LEU A 123 29.12 -39.24 -24.07
CA LEU A 123 29.36 -37.91 -23.51
C LEU A 123 30.78 -37.38 -23.79
N LEU A 124 31.77 -38.26 -23.98
CA LEU A 124 33.17 -37.89 -24.27
C LEU A 124 33.48 -37.82 -25.77
N ALA A 125 32.77 -38.58 -26.59
CA ALA A 125 33.01 -38.68 -28.04
C ALA A 125 32.29 -37.60 -28.86
N SER A 126 31.32 -36.89 -28.27
CA SER A 126 30.53 -35.89 -28.97
C SER A 126 31.14 -34.49 -28.81
N GLU A 127 31.81 -33.98 -29.86
CA GLU A 127 32.15 -32.56 -29.99
C GLU A 127 30.89 -31.65 -30.05
N ASN A 128 29.74 -32.22 -30.41
CA ASN A 128 28.45 -31.57 -30.32
C ASN A 128 27.88 -31.64 -28.89
N LYS A 129 27.26 -30.54 -28.45
CA LYS A 129 26.75 -30.33 -27.08
C LYS A 129 25.55 -31.24 -26.74
N ASN A 130 25.78 -32.54 -26.59
CA ASN A 130 24.75 -33.48 -26.17
C ASN A 130 24.61 -33.44 -24.65
N ASN A 131 23.49 -32.89 -24.18
CA ASN A 131 23.12 -32.84 -22.76
C ASN A 131 22.93 -34.25 -22.18
N LEU A 132 23.24 -34.42 -20.89
CA LEU A 132 23.14 -35.70 -20.19
C LEU A 132 21.76 -36.37 -20.35
N LEU A 133 20.67 -35.58 -20.28
CA LEU A 133 19.31 -36.08 -20.49
C LEU A 133 19.10 -36.71 -21.89
N LEU A 134 19.68 -36.14 -22.96
CA LEU A 134 19.52 -36.66 -24.32
C LEU A 134 20.38 -37.91 -24.56
N THR A 135 21.57 -38.01 -23.97
CA THR A 135 22.38 -39.23 -24.02
C THR A 135 21.75 -40.36 -23.20
N PHE A 136 21.08 -40.05 -22.09
CA PHE A 136 20.24 -40.99 -21.34
C PHE A 136 19.06 -41.50 -22.19
N ILE A 137 18.27 -40.61 -22.81
CA ILE A 137 17.12 -41.01 -23.63
C ILE A 137 17.58 -41.81 -24.86
N SER A 138 18.66 -41.39 -25.53
CA SER A 138 19.20 -42.09 -26.71
C SER A 138 19.79 -43.46 -26.37
N SER A 139 20.45 -43.59 -25.21
CA SER A 139 20.94 -44.89 -24.75
C SER A 139 19.77 -45.80 -24.38
N ILE A 140 18.76 -45.32 -23.65
CA ILE A 140 17.52 -46.09 -23.37
C ILE A 140 16.86 -46.55 -24.68
N TYR A 141 16.72 -45.68 -25.68
CA TYR A 141 16.20 -46.05 -27.00
C TYR A 141 17.03 -47.16 -27.66
N SER A 142 18.36 -47.14 -27.52
CA SER A 142 19.24 -48.20 -28.03
C SER A 142 19.22 -49.52 -27.24
N TYR A 143 18.67 -49.52 -26.02
CA TYR A 143 18.51 -50.71 -25.18
C TYR A 143 17.07 -51.23 -25.11
N LEU A 144 16.09 -50.44 -25.58
CA LEU A 144 14.72 -50.89 -25.76
C LEU A 144 14.68 -51.88 -26.95
N PRO A 145 14.21 -53.12 -26.77
CA PRO A 145 13.89 -53.97 -27.91
C PRO A 145 12.83 -53.27 -28.77
N ASN A 146 12.98 -53.30 -30.09
CA ASN A 146 11.97 -52.78 -31.02
C ASN A 146 10.61 -53.44 -30.73
N SER A 147 9.72 -52.76 -30.01
CA SER A 147 8.46 -53.30 -29.50
C SER A 147 7.40 -53.34 -30.62
N THR A 148 7.63 -54.23 -31.58
CA THR A 148 6.66 -54.62 -32.62
C THR A 148 6.46 -56.13 -32.67
N GLN A 149 6.74 -56.83 -31.56
CA GLN A 149 6.15 -58.14 -31.27
C GLN A 149 5.54 -58.16 -29.87
N SER A 150 4.31 -58.66 -29.83
CA SER A 150 3.41 -58.72 -28.68
C SER A 150 4.00 -59.47 -27.48
N THR A 151 4.21 -58.76 -26.38
CA THR A 151 4.35 -59.37 -25.05
C THR A 151 2.99 -59.80 -24.51
N SER A 152 2.47 -60.92 -25.02
CA SER A 152 1.57 -61.76 -24.22
C SER A 152 2.35 -62.24 -22.99
N CYS A 153 1.73 -62.24 -21.82
CA CYS A 153 2.36 -62.64 -20.57
C CYS A 153 2.96 -64.06 -20.65
N GLN A 154 4.28 -64.16 -20.85
CA GLN A 154 5.01 -65.41 -20.63
C GLN A 154 5.24 -65.58 -19.13
N THR A 155 4.23 -66.12 -18.44
CA THR A 155 4.49 -66.92 -17.25
C THR A 155 4.96 -68.28 -17.76
N SER A 156 6.27 -68.45 -17.93
CA SER A 156 6.87 -69.71 -18.36
C SER A 156 6.71 -70.76 -17.27
N TYR A 157 5.60 -71.49 -17.35
CA TYR A 157 5.38 -72.73 -16.63
C TYR A 157 6.22 -73.81 -17.32
N ASP A 158 7.51 -73.85 -17.01
CA ASP A 158 8.43 -74.89 -17.49
C ASP A 158 8.15 -76.21 -16.75
N LEU A 159 7.00 -76.82 -17.07
CA LEU A 159 6.77 -78.22 -16.80
C LEU A 159 7.46 -79.04 -17.89
N TRP A 160 8.43 -79.82 -17.45
CA TRP A 160 9.39 -80.54 -18.27
C TRP A 160 8.78 -81.76 -18.98
N THR A 161 8.01 -81.53 -20.05
CA THR A 161 7.56 -82.60 -20.98
C THR A 161 7.55 -82.15 -22.44
N GLY A 162 8.57 -82.59 -23.19
CA GLY A 162 8.43 -82.89 -24.63
C GLY A 162 8.56 -81.76 -25.65
N SER A 163 9.80 -81.34 -25.95
CA SER A 163 10.32 -81.37 -27.34
C SER A 163 11.81 -81.00 -27.39
N VAL A 164 12.67 -82.02 -27.41
CA VAL A 164 14.02 -81.90 -27.99
C VAL A 164 14.11 -82.92 -29.12
N ALA A 165 13.65 -82.50 -30.30
CA ALA A 165 14.07 -83.15 -31.55
C ALA A 165 15.50 -82.63 -31.85
N GLY A 166 16.51 -83.36 -31.36
CA GLY A 166 17.89 -82.86 -31.38
C GLY A 166 18.92 -83.85 -30.86
N ASN A 167 18.97 -85.04 -31.48
CA ASN A 167 19.93 -86.13 -31.26
C ASN A 167 19.81 -86.94 -29.96
N THR A 168 20.07 -88.25 -30.10
CA THR A 168 20.31 -89.24 -29.04
C THR A 168 19.09 -89.88 -28.37
N LEU A 169 18.31 -90.64 -29.13
CA LEU A 169 17.95 -91.99 -28.67
C LEU A 169 17.73 -92.92 -29.88
N GLY A 170 18.63 -93.89 -30.06
CA GLY A 170 18.26 -95.15 -30.69
C GLY A 170 17.67 -96.09 -29.65
N ILE A 171 17.14 -97.22 -30.12
CA ILE A 171 16.57 -98.34 -29.34
C ILE A 171 15.07 -98.17 -28.99
N LEU A 172 14.29 -99.15 -29.46
CA LEU A 172 12.85 -99.44 -29.27
C LEU A 172 11.85 -98.83 -30.26
N ASN A 173 11.82 -99.39 -31.47
CA ASN A 173 10.61 -99.47 -32.28
C ASN A 173 10.37 -100.94 -32.65
N GLU A 174 9.42 -101.59 -31.97
CA GLU A 174 8.94 -102.92 -32.34
C GLU A 174 7.41 -102.94 -32.31
N ASN A 175 6.82 -103.51 -33.36
CA ASN A 175 5.46 -104.04 -33.45
C ASN A 175 4.27 -103.06 -33.39
N ILE A 176 3.96 -102.48 -34.55
CA ILE A 176 2.57 -102.36 -35.03
C ILE A 176 2.44 -103.20 -36.31
N HIS A 177 1.35 -103.98 -36.42
CA HIS A 177 1.26 -105.14 -37.31
C HIS A 177 0.79 -104.86 -38.75
N SER A 178 1.12 -105.82 -39.62
CA SER A 178 0.25 -106.45 -40.62
C SER A 178 0.06 -105.83 -42.03
N SER A 179 0.06 -106.75 -43.00
CA SER A 179 -0.70 -106.72 -44.26
C SER A 179 -0.26 -105.77 -45.38
N LYS A 180 0.70 -106.24 -46.20
CA LYS A 180 0.48 -106.58 -47.63
C LYS A 180 1.76 -107.08 -48.31
N GLY A 181 1.62 -107.92 -49.33
CA GLY A 181 2.72 -108.20 -50.28
C GLY A 181 3.37 -109.59 -50.22
N GLY A 182 2.63 -110.65 -49.90
CA GLY A 182 3.16 -112.02 -50.05
C GLY A 182 3.25 -112.45 -51.51
N PHE A 183 4.46 -112.55 -52.06
CA PHE A 183 4.71 -113.34 -53.29
C PHE A 183 6.09 -114.04 -53.35
N GLU A 184 6.95 -113.94 -52.32
CA GLU A 184 8.26 -114.62 -52.29
C GLU A 184 8.51 -115.51 -51.06
N LEU A 185 7.62 -115.50 -50.05
CA LEU A 185 7.85 -116.28 -48.82
C LEU A 185 7.53 -117.78 -48.93
N GLU A 186 6.72 -118.23 -49.89
CA GLU A 186 6.28 -119.64 -49.93
C GLU A 186 7.43 -120.63 -50.20
N SER A 187 8.49 -120.21 -50.92
CA SER A 187 9.69 -121.05 -51.12
C SER A 187 10.60 -121.07 -49.89
N TYR A 188 10.74 -119.95 -49.18
CA TYR A 188 11.57 -119.88 -47.97
C TYR A 188 10.90 -120.55 -46.76
N GLU A 189 9.57 -120.50 -46.65
CA GLU A 189 8.84 -121.25 -45.64
C GLU A 189 8.89 -122.76 -45.93
N LYS A 190 8.84 -123.18 -47.21
CA LYS A 190 9.04 -124.58 -47.61
C LYS A 190 10.48 -125.07 -47.44
N LEU A 191 11.50 -124.24 -47.69
CA LEU A 191 12.88 -124.58 -47.36
C LEU A 191 13.11 -124.61 -45.85
N SER A 192 12.60 -123.63 -45.10
CA SER A 192 12.76 -123.58 -43.64
C SER A 192 12.03 -124.73 -42.94
N THR A 193 10.86 -125.15 -43.44
CA THR A 193 10.18 -126.36 -42.94
C THR A 193 10.83 -127.65 -43.43
N LEU A 194 11.43 -127.70 -44.63
CA LEU A 194 12.28 -128.82 -45.04
C LEU A 194 13.54 -128.92 -44.19
N ASP A 195 14.23 -127.81 -43.90
CA ASP A 195 15.39 -127.77 -43.01
C ASP A 195 14.99 -128.12 -41.57
N LEU A 196 13.83 -127.68 -41.07
CA LEU A 196 13.31 -128.14 -39.78
C LEU A 196 13.08 -129.66 -39.80
N MET A 197 12.42 -130.18 -40.84
CA MET A 197 12.12 -131.62 -40.97
C MET A 197 13.37 -132.47 -41.19
N TYR A 198 14.39 -131.95 -41.89
CA TYR A 198 15.66 -132.66 -42.14
C TYR A 198 16.54 -132.63 -40.90
N ASN A 199 16.61 -131.50 -40.18
CA ASN A 199 17.30 -131.41 -38.89
C ASN A 199 16.62 -132.25 -37.80
N SER A 200 15.28 -132.31 -37.75
CA SER A 200 14.59 -133.22 -36.82
C SER A 200 14.85 -134.69 -37.17
N ARG A 201 14.86 -135.05 -38.46
CA ARG A 201 15.12 -136.43 -38.91
C ARG A 201 16.58 -136.86 -38.71
N GLN A 202 17.54 -135.94 -38.82
CA GLN A 202 18.95 -136.17 -38.46
C GLN A 202 19.16 -136.30 -36.94
N GLN A 203 18.36 -135.62 -36.11
CA GLN A 203 18.43 -135.77 -34.64
C GLN A 203 17.86 -137.11 -34.14
N ASP A 204 16.94 -137.74 -34.89
CA ASP A 204 16.35 -139.03 -34.50
C ASP A 204 17.28 -140.25 -34.74
N GLU A 205 18.28 -140.17 -35.63
CA GLU A 205 19.10 -141.35 -35.98
C GLU A 205 20.39 -141.54 -35.14
N THR A 206 20.91 -140.53 -34.44
CA THR A 206 22.11 -140.69 -33.58
C THR A 206 22.04 -139.98 -32.23
N LYS A 207 21.03 -140.34 -31.44
CA LYS A 207 21.12 -140.47 -29.97
C LYS A 207 19.89 -141.21 -29.45
N HIS A 208 20.01 -142.53 -29.27
CA HIS A 208 19.23 -143.20 -28.24
C HIS A 208 19.73 -142.69 -26.87
N LEU A 209 19.31 -141.47 -26.53
CA LEU A 209 19.35 -140.95 -25.16
C LEU A 209 18.80 -142.07 -24.28
N SER A 210 19.55 -142.45 -23.25
CA SER A 210 19.07 -143.44 -22.28
C SER A 210 17.70 -143.00 -21.77
N THR A 211 16.85 -143.95 -21.39
CA THR A 211 15.53 -143.62 -20.79
C THR A 211 15.68 -142.61 -19.65
N GLU A 212 16.78 -142.74 -18.91
CA GLU A 212 17.30 -141.82 -17.89
C GLU A 212 17.60 -140.40 -18.42
N GLU A 213 18.35 -140.23 -19.51
CA GLU A 213 18.68 -138.91 -20.07
C GLU A 213 17.43 -138.20 -20.64
N LYS A 214 16.50 -138.95 -21.24
CA LYS A 214 15.21 -138.41 -21.66
C LYS A 214 14.40 -137.94 -20.45
N LEU A 215 14.35 -138.75 -19.40
CA LEU A 215 13.66 -138.43 -18.14
C LEU A 215 14.26 -137.20 -17.46
N LEU A 216 15.60 -137.06 -17.46
CA LEU A 216 16.32 -135.91 -16.92
C LEU A 216 16.07 -134.63 -17.75
N LEU A 217 15.96 -134.73 -19.08
CA LEU A 217 15.53 -133.60 -19.92
C LEU A 217 14.06 -133.21 -19.70
N PHE A 218 13.16 -134.18 -19.47
CA PHE A 218 11.78 -133.89 -19.09
C PHE A 218 11.70 -133.24 -17.70
N GLN A 219 12.43 -133.76 -16.71
CA GLN A 219 12.55 -133.16 -15.39
C GLN A 219 13.06 -131.72 -15.48
N LYS A 220 14.20 -131.49 -16.16
CA LYS A 220 14.78 -130.15 -16.35
C LYS A 220 13.83 -129.19 -17.07
N ARG A 221 13.04 -129.67 -18.04
CA ARG A 221 12.01 -128.88 -18.73
C ARG A 221 10.82 -128.55 -17.81
N ILE A 222 10.43 -129.45 -16.91
CA ILE A 222 9.39 -129.19 -15.91
C ILE A 222 9.91 -128.20 -14.86
N GLU A 223 11.11 -128.40 -14.32
CA GLU A 223 11.79 -127.47 -13.41
C GLU A 223 11.95 -126.08 -14.03
N GLN A 224 12.35 -125.99 -15.30
CA GLN A 224 12.48 -124.72 -15.99
C GLN A 224 11.12 -124.02 -16.17
N LYS A 225 10.06 -124.75 -16.55
CA LYS A 225 8.69 -124.19 -16.59
C LYS A 225 8.24 -123.68 -15.23
N LEU A 226 8.45 -124.45 -14.16
CA LEU A 226 8.11 -124.04 -12.79
C LEU A 226 8.93 -122.82 -12.34
N GLN A 227 10.21 -122.73 -12.72
CA GLN A 227 11.05 -121.56 -12.46
C GLN A 227 10.57 -120.33 -13.23
N ASP A 228 10.15 -120.48 -14.49
CA ASP A 228 9.70 -119.37 -15.32
C ASP A 228 8.28 -118.91 -14.94
N GLU A 229 7.38 -119.83 -14.57
CA GLU A 229 6.09 -119.52 -13.92
C GLU A 229 6.29 -118.80 -12.58
N PHE A 230 7.24 -119.25 -11.75
CA PHE A 230 7.57 -118.59 -10.49
C PHE A 230 8.14 -117.18 -10.69
N LYS A 231 9.06 -116.99 -11.66
CA LYS A 231 9.57 -115.65 -12.04
C LYS A 231 8.43 -114.75 -12.50
N GLN A 232 7.55 -115.24 -13.37
CA GLN A 232 6.38 -114.48 -13.83
C GLN A 232 5.47 -114.07 -12.68
N GLN A 233 5.20 -114.95 -11.71
CA GLN A 233 4.43 -114.61 -10.51
C GLN A 233 5.13 -113.54 -9.65
N VAL A 234 6.45 -113.67 -9.45
CA VAL A 234 7.26 -112.69 -8.71
C VAL A 234 7.27 -111.33 -9.41
N ASP A 235 7.39 -111.29 -10.73
CA ASP A 235 7.41 -110.04 -11.49
C ASP A 235 6.01 -109.41 -11.59
N GLN A 236 4.94 -110.20 -11.69
CA GLN A 236 3.56 -109.71 -11.54
C GLN A 236 3.32 -109.11 -10.16
N PHE A 237 3.81 -109.77 -9.09
CA PHE A 237 3.72 -109.26 -7.72
C PHE A 237 4.48 -107.92 -7.58
N ARG A 238 5.73 -107.85 -8.03
CA ARG A 238 6.54 -106.62 -8.06
C ARG A 238 5.86 -105.48 -8.81
N LEU A 239 5.32 -105.75 -10.01
CA LEU A 239 4.61 -104.74 -10.81
C LEU A 239 3.35 -104.24 -10.11
N ASN A 240 2.64 -105.10 -9.37
CA ASN A 240 1.47 -104.71 -8.61
C ASN A 240 1.83 -103.91 -7.34
N GLU A 241 2.91 -104.25 -6.64
CA GLU A 241 3.44 -103.44 -5.53
C GLU A 241 3.91 -102.05 -6.02
N ILE A 242 4.67 -101.98 -7.12
CA ILE A 242 5.12 -100.71 -7.71
C ILE A 242 3.91 -99.83 -8.10
N LYS A 243 2.89 -100.41 -8.76
CA LYS A 243 1.65 -99.69 -9.08
C LYS A 243 0.93 -99.19 -7.82
N LYS A 244 0.86 -100.00 -6.76
CA LYS A 244 0.23 -99.63 -5.49
C LYS A 244 0.99 -98.48 -4.81
N ILE A 245 2.31 -98.55 -4.75
CA ILE A 245 3.18 -97.49 -4.22
C ILE A 245 2.94 -96.19 -4.99
N HIS A 246 3.00 -96.21 -6.33
CA HIS A 246 2.73 -95.02 -7.14
C HIS A 246 1.30 -94.47 -6.99
N GLN A 247 0.30 -95.33 -6.77
CA GLN A 247 -1.05 -94.88 -6.48
C GLN A 247 -1.15 -94.20 -5.11
N GLU A 248 -0.51 -94.77 -4.07
CA GLU A 248 -0.45 -94.18 -2.74
C GLU A 248 0.33 -92.86 -2.72
N GLU A 249 1.47 -92.77 -3.42
CA GLU A 249 2.24 -91.54 -3.63
C GLU A 249 1.41 -90.48 -4.35
N ARG A 250 0.76 -90.84 -5.47
CA ARG A 250 -0.11 -89.92 -6.22
C ARG A 250 -1.24 -89.37 -5.35
N LEU A 251 -1.85 -90.20 -4.51
CA LEU A 251 -2.90 -89.76 -3.58
C LEU A 251 -2.35 -88.81 -2.49
N LYS A 252 -1.17 -89.11 -1.91
CA LYS A 252 -0.50 -88.21 -0.95
C LYS A 252 -0.19 -86.85 -1.57
N CYS A 253 0.48 -86.82 -2.73
CA CYS A 253 0.78 -85.58 -3.44
C CYS A 253 -0.51 -84.82 -3.83
N GLN A 254 -1.58 -85.52 -4.22
CA GLN A 254 -2.87 -84.88 -4.51
C GLN A 254 -3.50 -84.25 -3.26
N MET A 255 -3.41 -84.90 -2.08
CA MET A 255 -3.89 -84.34 -0.82
C MET A 255 -3.07 -83.13 -0.38
N GLU A 256 -1.73 -83.20 -0.47
CA GLU A 256 -0.82 -82.10 -0.15
C GLU A 256 -1.03 -80.87 -1.06
N LEU A 257 -1.22 -81.09 -2.37
CA LEU A 257 -1.58 -80.02 -3.30
C LEU A 257 -2.95 -79.41 -2.97
N GLN A 258 -3.91 -80.21 -2.47
CA GLN A 258 -5.22 -79.70 -2.05
C GLN A 258 -5.18 -78.92 -0.74
N SER A 259 -4.36 -79.32 0.25
CA SER A 259 -4.17 -78.52 1.47
C SER A 259 -3.46 -77.21 1.16
N LEU A 260 -2.35 -77.26 0.41
CA LEU A 260 -1.57 -76.08 0.05
C LEU A 260 -2.37 -75.09 -0.81
N LYS A 261 -3.25 -75.59 -1.71
CA LYS A 261 -4.20 -74.75 -2.43
C LYS A 261 -5.19 -74.04 -1.49
N LYS A 262 -5.79 -74.76 -0.54
CA LYS A 262 -6.73 -74.17 0.44
C LYS A 262 -6.07 -73.14 1.35
N GLU A 263 -4.84 -73.42 1.79
CA GLU A 263 -4.04 -72.49 2.61
C GLU A 263 -3.73 -71.20 1.83
N LEU A 264 -3.34 -71.30 0.56
CA LEU A 264 -3.17 -70.14 -0.31
C LEU A 264 -4.47 -69.38 -0.53
N GLU A 265 -5.58 -70.07 -0.84
CA GLU A 265 -6.90 -69.44 -1.01
C GLU A 265 -7.33 -68.66 0.25
N HIS A 266 -7.17 -69.25 1.44
CA HIS A 266 -7.46 -68.59 2.72
C HIS A 266 -6.51 -67.40 2.99
N ALA A 267 -5.21 -67.54 2.70
CA ALA A 267 -4.25 -66.45 2.84
C ALA A 267 -4.54 -65.27 1.91
N TYR A 268 -4.96 -65.54 0.66
CA TYR A 268 -5.38 -64.50 -0.28
C TYR A 268 -6.71 -63.85 0.14
N GLN A 269 -7.69 -64.63 0.61
CA GLN A 269 -8.96 -64.10 1.12
C GLN A 269 -8.75 -63.18 2.33
N SER A 270 -8.03 -63.63 3.36
CA SER A 270 -7.74 -62.81 4.55
C SER A 270 -6.91 -61.55 4.19
N LYS A 271 -5.98 -61.66 3.24
CA LYS A 271 -5.25 -60.47 2.72
C LYS A 271 -6.16 -59.52 1.95
N HIS A 272 -7.13 -60.03 1.18
CA HIS A 272 -8.10 -59.20 0.47
C HIS A 272 -9.05 -58.48 1.44
N GLU A 273 -9.61 -59.18 2.42
CA GLU A 273 -10.46 -58.62 3.47
C GLU A 273 -9.74 -57.52 4.25
N THR A 274 -8.52 -57.80 4.74
CA THR A 274 -7.73 -56.81 5.50
C THR A 274 -7.27 -55.61 4.68
N LEU A 275 -7.19 -55.71 3.35
CA LEU A 275 -6.97 -54.56 2.46
C LEU A 275 -8.27 -53.79 2.19
N SER A 276 -9.37 -54.50 1.92
CA SER A 276 -10.70 -53.91 1.71
C SER A 276 -11.18 -53.13 2.93
N GLU A 277 -10.98 -53.65 4.15
CA GLU A 277 -11.24 -52.92 5.39
C GLU A 277 -10.40 -51.63 5.52
N LYS A 278 -9.12 -51.67 5.12
CA LYS A 278 -8.24 -50.49 5.18
C LYS A 278 -8.66 -49.44 4.17
N GLU A 279 -8.99 -49.85 2.96
CA GLU A 279 -9.49 -48.98 1.89
C GLU A 279 -10.82 -48.32 2.32
N LEU A 280 -11.76 -49.10 2.86
CA LEU A 280 -13.02 -48.58 3.38
C LEU A 280 -12.79 -47.57 4.53
N ARG A 281 -11.95 -47.91 5.52
CA ARG A 281 -11.61 -47.01 6.63
C ARG A 281 -10.95 -45.71 6.17
N ILE A 282 -10.13 -45.74 5.12
CA ILE A 282 -9.53 -44.53 4.52
C ILE A 282 -10.59 -43.72 3.77
N SER A 283 -11.44 -44.39 2.98
CA SER A 283 -12.56 -43.75 2.27
C SER A 283 -13.51 -43.03 3.21
N ASP A 284 -13.88 -43.66 4.32
CA ASP A 284 -14.83 -43.08 5.28
C ASP A 284 -14.23 -41.94 6.10
N ARG A 285 -12.93 -42.00 6.45
CA ARG A 285 -12.21 -40.86 7.03
C ARG A 285 -12.19 -39.67 6.06
N TYR A 286 -11.85 -39.90 4.80
CA TYR A 286 -11.81 -38.85 3.78
C TYR A 286 -13.19 -38.22 3.54
N LYS A 287 -14.27 -39.01 3.53
CA LYS A 287 -15.66 -38.49 3.47
C LYS A 287 -15.98 -37.63 4.70
N ALA A 288 -15.63 -38.08 5.90
CA ALA A 288 -15.90 -37.36 7.15
C ALA A 288 -15.12 -36.04 7.25
N GLU A 289 -13.87 -36.01 6.78
CA GLU A 289 -13.05 -34.80 6.64
C GLU A 289 -13.69 -33.82 5.64
N LEU A 290 -14.06 -34.30 4.44
CA LEU A 290 -14.73 -33.49 3.42
C LEU A 290 -16.09 -32.94 3.88
N GLU A 291 -16.85 -33.69 4.69
CA GLU A 291 -18.08 -33.22 5.32
C GLU A 291 -17.84 -32.27 6.50
N GLY A 292 -16.69 -32.36 7.17
CA GLY A 292 -16.19 -31.36 8.11
C GLY A 292 -15.93 -30.03 7.41
N GLU A 293 -15.04 -30.04 6.41
CA GLU A 293 -14.67 -28.85 5.64
C GLU A 293 -15.89 -28.15 5.01
N LYS A 294 -16.85 -28.91 4.46
CA LYS A 294 -18.10 -28.34 3.93
C LYS A 294 -18.94 -27.64 5.00
N ARG A 295 -19.00 -28.16 6.22
CA ARG A 295 -19.70 -27.53 7.34
C ARG A 295 -18.97 -26.27 7.79
N ASP A 296 -17.65 -26.31 7.91
CA ASP A 296 -16.84 -25.16 8.32
C ASP A 296 -16.92 -24.01 7.29
N LEU A 297 -16.82 -24.33 6.00
CA LEU A 297 -17.02 -23.36 4.91
C LEU A 297 -18.45 -22.78 4.90
N TYR A 298 -19.47 -23.59 5.22
CA TYR A 298 -20.84 -23.11 5.35
C TYR A 298 -20.99 -22.14 6.54
N VAL A 299 -20.40 -22.47 7.70
CA VAL A 299 -20.40 -21.60 8.88
C VAL A 299 -19.66 -20.29 8.62
N GLN A 300 -18.47 -20.34 8.02
CA GLN A 300 -17.71 -19.16 7.62
C GLN A 300 -18.49 -18.27 6.63
N ARG A 301 -19.15 -18.89 5.63
CA ARG A 301 -20.02 -18.15 4.71
C ARG A 301 -21.18 -17.48 5.45
N GLN A 302 -21.78 -18.15 6.44
CA GLN A 302 -22.87 -17.59 7.23
C GLN A 302 -22.40 -16.42 8.11
N THR A 303 -21.24 -16.53 8.78
CA THR A 303 -20.68 -15.44 9.58
C THR A 303 -20.37 -14.22 8.72
N PHE A 304 -19.76 -14.39 7.53
CA PHE A 304 -19.54 -13.28 6.59
C PHE A 304 -20.85 -12.64 6.10
N LEU A 305 -21.92 -13.42 5.89
CA LEU A 305 -23.23 -12.87 5.51
C LEU A 305 -23.84 -12.03 6.64
N ASP A 306 -23.65 -12.40 7.89
CA ASP A 306 -24.19 -11.67 9.04
C ASP A 306 -23.33 -10.44 9.39
N GLU A 307 -22.01 -10.52 9.25
CA GLU A 307 -21.10 -9.36 9.25
C GLU A 307 -21.47 -8.35 8.15
N LEU A 308 -21.73 -8.82 6.93
CA LEU A 308 -22.13 -7.95 5.81
C LEU A 308 -23.49 -7.27 6.05
N LYS A 309 -24.46 -7.94 6.70
CA LYS A 309 -25.72 -7.31 7.13
C LYS A 309 -25.46 -6.23 8.19
N SER A 310 -24.63 -6.54 9.19
CA SER A 310 -24.27 -5.59 10.27
C SER A 310 -23.56 -4.35 9.72
N MET A 311 -22.59 -4.54 8.81
CA MET A 311 -21.90 -3.45 8.12
C MET A 311 -22.85 -2.58 7.29
N LYS A 312 -23.79 -3.19 6.54
CA LYS A 312 -24.81 -2.44 5.80
C LYS A 312 -25.75 -1.65 6.72
N LEU A 313 -26.19 -2.23 7.84
CA LEU A 313 -27.02 -1.52 8.81
C LEU A 313 -26.29 -0.26 9.30
N ARG A 314 -25.03 -0.45 9.76
CA ARG A 314 -24.16 0.63 10.25
C ARG A 314 -23.85 1.68 9.19
N GLU A 315 -23.70 1.29 7.92
CA GLU A 315 -23.56 2.22 6.80
C GLU A 315 -24.80 3.10 6.65
N THR A 316 -26.01 2.52 6.69
CA THR A 316 -27.25 3.32 6.62
C THR A 316 -27.44 4.21 7.86
N GLU A 317 -26.97 3.80 9.03
CA GLU A 317 -26.96 4.65 10.23
C GLU A 317 -26.04 5.85 10.01
N PHE A 318 -24.79 5.63 9.59
CA PHE A 318 -23.85 6.71 9.27
C PHE A 318 -24.36 7.66 8.17
N GLN A 319 -25.05 7.15 7.14
CA GLN A 319 -25.67 7.98 6.11
C GLN A 319 -26.76 8.89 6.69
N ARG A 320 -27.69 8.36 7.51
CA ARG A 320 -28.71 9.17 8.21
C ARG A 320 -28.08 10.22 9.13
N ASP A 321 -27.04 9.83 9.85
CA ASP A 321 -26.27 10.69 10.74
C ASP A 321 -25.58 11.85 9.98
N LEU A 322 -25.05 11.58 8.79
CA LEU A 322 -24.47 12.60 7.92
C LEU A 322 -25.55 13.53 7.37
N GLU A 323 -26.67 13.02 6.85
CA GLU A 323 -27.80 13.85 6.41
C GLU A 323 -28.31 14.77 7.53
N LEU A 324 -28.41 14.27 8.77
CA LEU A 324 -28.85 15.06 9.93
C LEU A 324 -27.83 16.15 10.27
N ARG A 325 -26.52 15.86 10.22
CA ARG A 325 -25.46 16.87 10.42
C ARG A 325 -25.45 17.92 9.32
N GLU A 326 -25.61 17.54 8.06
CA GLU A 326 -25.71 18.48 6.93
C GLU A 326 -26.95 19.39 7.06
N ARG A 327 -28.11 18.84 7.43
CA ARG A 327 -29.33 19.62 7.74
C ARG A 327 -29.09 20.58 8.92
N ALA A 328 -28.41 20.15 9.99
CA ALA A 328 -28.07 21.03 11.10
C ALA A 328 -27.14 22.18 10.69
N ILE A 329 -26.11 21.90 9.88
CA ILE A 329 -25.18 22.91 9.36
C ILE A 329 -25.90 23.91 8.45
N THR A 330 -26.79 23.46 7.56
CA THR A 330 -27.56 24.37 6.68
C THR A 330 -28.51 25.26 7.47
N LEU A 331 -29.20 24.73 8.49
CA LEU A 331 -30.05 25.52 9.37
C LEU A 331 -29.28 26.57 10.16
N GLU A 332 -28.10 26.25 10.68
CA GLU A 332 -27.26 27.21 11.41
C GLU A 332 -26.63 28.25 10.48
N ALA A 333 -26.23 27.87 9.27
CA ALA A 333 -25.78 28.81 8.24
C ALA A 333 -26.89 29.80 7.85
N ASP A 334 -28.14 29.34 7.70
CA ASP A 334 -29.29 30.20 7.41
C ASP A 334 -29.70 31.07 8.61
N ARG A 335 -29.51 30.59 9.84
CA ARG A 335 -29.64 31.40 11.06
C ARG A 335 -28.61 32.54 11.06
N ILE A 336 -27.34 32.25 10.77
CA ILE A 336 -26.27 33.26 10.70
C ILE A 336 -26.58 34.29 9.63
N LYS A 337 -26.95 33.90 8.40
CA LYS A 337 -27.35 34.83 7.32
C LYS A 337 -28.48 35.78 7.72
N ARG A 338 -29.48 35.29 8.48
CA ARG A 338 -30.58 36.15 8.99
C ARG A 338 -30.07 37.18 9.98
N LEU A 339 -29.19 36.78 10.91
CA LEU A 339 -28.56 37.69 11.88
C LEU A 339 -27.67 38.72 11.17
N GLU A 340 -26.87 38.31 10.19
CA GLU A 340 -26.06 39.21 9.34
C GLU A 340 -26.93 40.24 8.59
N ALA A 341 -28.05 39.80 8.00
CA ALA A 341 -28.97 40.69 7.31
C ALA A 341 -29.63 41.70 8.25
N ASP A 342 -30.01 41.30 9.46
CA ASP A 342 -30.60 42.21 10.46
C ASP A 342 -29.57 43.15 11.08
N MET A 343 -28.32 42.71 11.27
CA MET A 343 -27.20 43.58 11.66
C MET A 343 -26.88 44.59 10.56
N SER A 344 -26.84 44.18 9.29
CA SER A 344 -26.62 45.08 8.15
C SER A 344 -27.70 46.17 8.04
N LYS A 345 -28.98 45.82 8.27
CA LYS A 345 -30.07 46.82 8.37
C LYS A 345 -29.83 47.81 9.51
N ARG A 346 -29.45 47.33 10.70
CA ARG A 346 -29.16 48.19 11.86
C ARG A 346 -27.98 49.12 11.59
N GLU A 347 -26.90 48.62 10.99
CA GLU A 347 -25.75 49.43 10.57
C GLU A 347 -26.15 50.52 9.55
N SER A 348 -27.01 50.19 8.58
CA SER A 348 -27.52 51.19 7.63
C SER A 348 -28.35 52.27 8.32
N ILE A 349 -29.22 51.89 9.26
CA ILE A 349 -29.99 52.85 10.06
C ILE A 349 -29.05 53.73 10.89
N LEU A 350 -28.07 53.14 11.59
CA LEU A 350 -27.09 53.87 12.40
C LEU A 350 -26.29 54.86 11.56
N LYS A 351 -25.74 54.44 10.41
CA LYS A 351 -25.04 55.34 9.46
C LYS A 351 -25.93 56.49 9.00
N ASN A 352 -27.20 56.22 8.68
CA ASN A 352 -28.14 57.28 8.30
C ASN A 352 -28.41 58.26 9.45
N THR A 353 -28.51 57.78 10.70
CA THR A 353 -28.68 58.65 11.88
C THR A 353 -27.41 59.42 12.24
N GLU A 354 -26.23 58.84 12.05
CA GLU A 354 -24.93 59.48 12.22
C GLU A 354 -24.78 60.64 11.23
N ILE A 355 -25.00 60.38 9.93
CA ILE A 355 -25.01 61.41 8.87
C ILE A 355 -26.03 62.54 9.19
N PHE A 356 -27.20 62.20 9.71
CA PHE A 356 -28.22 63.18 10.10
C PHE A 356 -27.78 64.03 11.31
N ILE A 357 -27.15 63.43 12.32
CA ILE A 357 -26.59 64.15 13.47
C ILE A 357 -25.44 65.06 13.03
N ASP A 358 -24.53 64.57 12.19
CA ASP A 358 -23.44 65.36 11.62
C ASP A 358 -23.97 66.57 10.83
N GLN A 359 -24.99 66.38 9.99
CA GLN A 359 -25.66 67.47 9.28
C GLN A 359 -26.27 68.50 10.24
N GLN A 360 -26.90 68.07 11.34
CA GLN A 360 -27.38 69.00 12.37
C GLN A 360 -26.24 69.75 13.08
N VAL A 361 -25.14 69.06 13.40
CA VAL A 361 -23.97 69.66 14.05
C VAL A 361 -23.34 70.70 13.11
N GLN A 362 -23.11 70.37 11.84
CA GLN A 362 -22.60 71.31 10.83
C GLN A 362 -23.54 72.49 10.61
N THR A 363 -24.86 72.28 10.62
CA THR A 363 -25.85 73.36 10.52
C THR A 363 -25.86 74.27 11.74
N LYS A 364 -25.65 73.74 12.95
CA LYS A 364 -25.51 74.56 14.17
C LYS A 364 -24.17 75.30 14.21
N LEU A 365 -23.07 74.65 13.80
CA LEU A 365 -21.74 75.26 13.72
C LEU A 365 -21.68 76.38 12.69
N SER A 366 -22.30 76.22 11.52
CA SER A 366 -22.36 77.29 10.50
C SER A 366 -23.19 78.48 10.96
N LYS A 367 -24.32 78.26 11.64
CA LYS A 367 -25.10 79.33 12.28
C LYS A 367 -24.30 80.09 13.34
N LEU A 368 -23.67 79.39 14.28
CA LEU A 368 -22.85 80.03 15.32
C LEU A 368 -21.64 80.79 14.74
N ARG A 369 -21.01 80.26 13.67
CA ARG A 369 -19.94 80.97 12.94
C ARG A 369 -20.47 82.27 12.32
N PHE A 370 -21.60 82.22 11.63
CA PHE A 370 -22.23 83.39 11.03
C PHE A 370 -22.64 84.43 12.09
N GLU A 371 -23.21 84.01 13.22
CA GLU A 371 -23.56 84.89 14.34
C GLU A 371 -22.31 85.59 14.92
N ILE A 372 -21.20 84.87 15.09
CA ILE A 372 -19.92 85.46 15.54
C ILE A 372 -19.35 86.41 14.48
N GLU A 373 -19.35 86.05 13.21
CA GLU A 373 -18.90 86.91 12.11
C GLU A 373 -19.74 88.19 12.01
N GLN A 374 -21.07 88.10 12.21
CA GLN A 374 -21.97 89.25 12.26
C GLN A 374 -21.66 90.14 13.46
N GLN A 375 -21.49 89.59 14.67
CA GLN A 375 -21.13 90.36 15.86
C GLN A 375 -19.77 91.05 15.70
N LEU A 376 -18.78 90.39 15.09
CA LEU A 376 -17.48 90.99 14.76
C LEU A 376 -17.61 92.12 13.73
N MET A 377 -18.45 91.95 12.71
CA MET A 377 -18.77 92.99 11.72
C MET A 377 -19.44 94.21 12.35
N GLU A 378 -20.42 94.01 13.23
CA GLU A 378 -21.12 95.08 13.95
C GLU A 378 -20.18 95.81 14.93
N ARG A 379 -19.33 95.07 15.65
CA ARG A 379 -18.29 95.64 16.51
C ARG A 379 -17.26 96.41 15.72
N ASN A 380 -16.81 95.92 14.56
CA ASN A 380 -15.85 96.61 13.70
C ASN A 380 -16.43 97.90 13.11
N LYS A 381 -17.69 97.89 12.64
CA LYS A 381 -18.39 99.12 12.21
C LYS A 381 -18.49 100.13 13.35
N SER A 382 -18.82 99.68 14.56
CA SER A 382 -18.91 100.53 15.75
C SER A 382 -17.54 101.14 16.12
N LEU A 383 -16.48 100.33 16.08
CA LEU A 383 -15.11 100.78 16.30
C LEU A 383 -14.66 101.78 15.22
N GLN A 384 -14.99 101.55 13.95
CA GLN A 384 -14.67 102.48 12.85
C GLN A 384 -15.38 103.84 13.02
N ILE A 385 -16.64 103.84 13.45
CA ILE A 385 -17.38 105.08 13.77
C ILE A 385 -16.73 105.82 14.94
N LEU A 386 -16.32 105.11 15.99
CA LEU A 386 -15.61 105.70 17.14
C LEU A 386 -14.22 106.21 16.75
N GLU A 387 -13.51 105.52 15.86
CA GLU A 387 -12.21 105.93 15.35
C GLU A 387 -12.32 107.24 14.55
N ILE A 388 -13.30 107.34 13.64
CA ILE A 388 -13.57 108.58 12.89
C ILE A 388 -13.90 109.73 13.85
N LYS A 389 -14.78 109.52 14.84
CA LYS A 389 -15.11 110.53 15.86
C LYS A 389 -13.89 110.97 16.67
N ASN A 390 -13.06 110.03 17.11
CA ASN A 390 -11.83 110.33 17.84
C ASN A 390 -10.79 111.06 16.97
N GLN A 391 -10.72 110.76 15.67
CA GLN A 391 -9.91 111.52 14.71
C GLN A 391 -10.45 112.96 14.51
N GLU A 392 -11.77 113.15 14.47
CA GLU A 392 -12.42 114.47 14.40
C GLU A 392 -12.19 115.29 15.69
N GLU A 393 -12.39 114.69 16.87
CA GLU A 393 -12.11 115.33 18.16
C GLU A 393 -10.63 115.66 18.32
N SER A 394 -9.72 114.77 17.91
CA SER A 394 -8.27 115.02 17.91
C SER A 394 -7.88 116.21 17.00
N LYS A 395 -8.52 116.33 15.82
CA LYS A 395 -8.35 117.50 14.94
C LYS A 395 -8.87 118.79 15.60
N ARG A 396 -10.08 118.78 16.16
CA ARG A 396 -10.65 119.93 16.88
C ARG A 396 -9.77 120.37 18.04
N LEU A 397 -9.28 119.43 18.86
CA LEU A 397 -8.37 119.71 19.97
C LEU A 397 -7.02 120.25 19.49
N ALA A 398 -6.55 119.88 18.28
CA ALA A 398 -5.36 120.47 17.68
C ALA A 398 -5.62 121.91 17.18
N GLU A 399 -6.78 122.18 16.61
CA GLU A 399 -7.22 123.53 16.21
C GLU A 399 -7.40 124.44 17.45
N GLU A 400 -8.07 123.97 18.50
CA GLU A 400 -8.20 124.69 19.78
C GLU A 400 -6.83 124.96 20.43
N ARG A 401 -5.91 124.01 20.39
CA ARG A 401 -4.51 124.23 20.85
C ARG A 401 -3.81 125.31 20.05
N LEU A 402 -3.96 125.32 18.72
CA LEU A 402 -3.37 126.35 17.87
C LEU A 402 -3.92 127.74 18.20
N ILE A 403 -5.24 127.86 18.42
CA ILE A 403 -5.88 129.12 18.85
C ILE A 403 -5.37 129.53 20.24
N CYS A 404 -5.31 128.61 21.21
CA CYS A 404 -4.75 128.89 22.53
C CYS A 404 -3.28 129.31 22.47
N GLU A 405 -2.46 128.74 21.57
CA GLU A 405 -1.08 129.17 21.35
C GLU A 405 -1.01 130.57 20.72
N GLN A 406 -1.86 130.88 19.74
CA GLN A 406 -1.98 132.21 19.15
C GLN A 406 -2.37 133.25 20.21
N SER A 407 -3.46 133.04 20.96
CA SER A 407 -3.88 133.94 22.04
C SER A 407 -2.83 134.04 23.16
N LYS A 408 -2.06 132.97 23.42
CA LYS A 408 -0.93 133.03 24.35
C LYS A 408 0.22 133.88 23.80
N MET A 409 0.53 133.79 22.51
CA MET A 409 1.50 134.69 21.87
C MET A 409 1.04 136.15 21.94
N GLU A 410 -0.22 136.43 21.58
CA GLU A 410 -0.85 137.76 21.71
C GLU A 410 -0.77 138.28 23.15
N LEU A 411 -1.13 137.47 24.15
CA LEU A 411 -0.98 137.85 25.57
C LEU A 411 0.48 138.10 25.97
N THR A 412 1.47 137.35 25.45
CA THR A 412 2.87 137.68 25.68
C THR A 412 3.31 138.96 24.97
N GLN A 413 2.72 139.30 23.83
CA GLN A 413 2.96 140.55 23.11
C GLN A 413 2.33 141.74 23.82
N CYS A 414 1.06 141.65 24.24
CA CYS A 414 0.42 142.65 25.10
C CYS A 414 1.15 142.81 26.43
N ARG A 415 1.67 141.73 27.03
CA ARG A 415 2.49 141.81 28.26
C ARG A 415 3.83 142.52 28.03
N LYS A 416 4.46 142.34 26.85
CA LYS A 416 5.65 143.11 26.47
C LYS A 416 5.32 144.59 26.28
N GLN A 417 4.19 144.91 25.62
CA GLN A 417 3.69 146.28 25.48
C GLN A 417 3.38 146.91 26.84
N LEU A 418 2.75 146.17 27.76
CA LEU A 418 2.50 146.62 29.13
C LEU A 418 3.82 146.94 29.85
N SER A 419 4.84 146.10 29.71
CA SER A 419 6.18 146.38 30.28
C SER A 419 6.90 147.57 29.61
N GLN A 420 6.52 147.96 28.39
CA GLN A 420 6.99 149.21 27.78
C GLN A 420 6.30 150.43 28.40
N VAL A 421 4.98 150.36 28.61
CA VAL A 421 4.23 151.41 29.34
C VAL A 421 4.75 151.56 30.77
N ASP A 422 4.93 150.46 31.50
CA ASP A 422 5.45 150.44 32.88
C ASP A 422 6.89 150.96 33.01
N SER A 423 7.68 151.01 31.92
CA SER A 423 9.08 151.47 31.94
C SER A 423 9.30 152.85 31.34
N VAL A 424 8.48 153.28 30.38
CA VAL A 424 8.61 154.60 29.72
C VAL A 424 7.78 155.65 30.46
N ASP A 425 6.49 155.38 30.70
CA ASP A 425 5.59 156.40 31.26
C ASP A 425 5.75 156.53 32.78
N TYR A 426 5.99 155.42 33.50
CA TYR A 426 6.18 155.46 34.95
C TYR A 426 7.49 156.16 35.36
N PHE A 427 8.51 156.21 34.50
CA PHE A 427 9.72 157.01 34.74
C PHE A 427 9.46 158.50 34.52
N SER A 428 8.83 158.89 33.40
CA SER A 428 8.50 160.29 33.11
C SER A 428 7.57 160.89 34.16
N ILE A 429 6.48 160.19 34.53
CA ILE A 429 5.52 160.66 35.54
C ILE A 429 6.18 160.77 36.93
N ARG A 430 7.15 159.88 37.25
CA ARG A 430 7.90 159.94 38.52
C ARG A 430 8.85 161.13 38.58
N GLU A 431 9.46 161.54 37.48
CA GLU A 431 10.28 162.75 37.41
C GLU A 431 9.42 164.02 37.56
N GLU A 432 8.28 164.11 36.88
CA GLU A 432 7.34 165.23 37.03
C GLU A 432 6.81 165.36 38.47
N TYR A 433 6.46 164.25 39.11
CA TYR A 433 5.99 164.24 40.51
C TYR A 433 7.07 164.65 41.52
N ALA A 434 8.35 164.39 41.23
CA ALA A 434 9.46 164.81 42.07
C ALA A 434 9.66 166.34 42.04
N ILE A 435 9.47 166.97 40.87
CA ILE A 435 9.60 168.42 40.68
C ILE A 435 8.48 169.17 41.41
N LEU A 436 7.22 168.73 41.28
CA LEU A 436 6.07 169.34 41.99
C LEU A 436 6.21 169.24 43.52
N LYS A 437 6.75 168.13 44.03
CA LYS A 437 6.92 167.91 45.48
C LYS A 437 7.93 168.88 46.12
N SER A 438 8.91 169.36 45.35
CA SER A 438 9.90 170.35 45.82
C SER A 438 9.30 171.76 45.98
N GLN A 439 8.39 172.15 45.09
CA GLN A 439 7.77 173.48 45.12
C GLN A 439 6.74 173.66 46.25
N MET A 440 6.03 172.58 46.63
CA MET A 440 5.00 172.60 47.69
C MET A 440 5.55 172.75 49.12
N GLY A 441 6.87 172.63 49.34
CA GLY A 441 7.48 172.72 50.66
C GLY A 441 7.72 174.14 51.18
N ASN A 442 7.87 175.13 50.29
CA ASN A 442 8.44 176.44 50.66
C ASN A 442 7.40 177.53 51.02
N THR A 443 6.10 177.26 50.91
CA THR A 443 5.04 178.29 51.07
C THR A 443 4.07 178.04 52.22
N THR A 444 4.21 176.94 52.97
CA THR A 444 3.21 176.48 53.95
C THR A 444 3.70 176.54 55.41
N ASN A 445 4.34 177.64 55.81
CA ASN A 445 4.60 177.91 57.25
C ASN A 445 4.57 179.41 57.62
N ARG A 446 3.80 180.23 56.88
CA ARG A 446 3.51 181.63 57.24
C ARG A 446 2.01 181.97 57.23
N SER A 447 1.17 181.02 57.65
CA SER A 447 -0.18 181.28 58.17
C SER A 447 -0.62 180.11 59.06
N GLN A 448 -0.43 180.25 60.37
CA GLN A 448 -0.91 179.31 61.39
C GLN A 448 -2.15 179.87 62.08
N LYS A 449 -2.96 178.96 62.65
CA LYS A 449 -4.10 179.23 63.55
C LYS A 449 -5.31 179.96 62.94
N SER A 450 -6.31 179.21 62.49
CA SER A 450 -7.65 179.30 63.09
C SER A 450 -8.57 178.12 62.73
N HIS A 451 -9.08 177.44 63.76
CA HIS A 451 -10.38 176.76 63.88
C HIS A 451 -10.91 175.72 62.84
N ARG A 452 -11.77 174.75 63.20
CA ARG A 452 -11.92 173.89 64.40
C ARG A 452 -13.06 172.86 64.14
N HIS A 453 -12.79 171.55 64.20
CA HIS A 453 -13.80 170.45 64.34
C HIS A 453 -14.92 170.32 63.24
N ARG A 454 -15.60 169.18 63.02
CA ARG A 454 -15.43 167.75 63.40
C ARG A 454 -16.22 166.89 62.36
N TYR A 455 -15.56 165.85 61.82
CA TYR A 455 -16.08 164.55 61.35
C TYR A 455 -17.39 164.41 60.55
N ASN A 456 -17.24 163.88 59.32
CA ASN A 456 -18.06 162.89 58.58
C ASN A 456 -17.54 162.86 57.12
N ASN A 457 -17.36 161.74 56.38
CA ASN A 457 -17.48 160.30 56.63
C ASN A 457 -16.40 159.54 55.81
N ASP A 458 -16.04 158.32 56.20
CA ASP A 458 -15.39 157.28 55.35
C ASP A 458 -15.89 155.90 55.84
N SER A 459 -16.40 154.98 55.01
CA SER A 459 -15.76 154.21 53.92
C SER A 459 -14.89 153.04 54.43
N SER A 460 -15.49 151.86 54.63
CA SER A 460 -14.78 150.59 54.79
C SER A 460 -15.61 149.38 54.32
N ASN A 461 -14.95 148.55 53.50
CA ASN A 461 -15.07 147.09 53.33
C ASN A 461 -16.32 146.41 52.74
N ASP A 462 -16.05 145.72 51.62
CA ASP A 462 -16.33 144.31 51.34
C ASP A 462 -17.78 143.77 51.38
N GLU A 463 -18.44 143.82 50.21
CA GLU A 463 -19.53 142.91 49.87
C GLU A 463 -19.33 142.25 48.49
N ARG A 464 -19.35 140.91 48.47
CA ARG A 464 -19.76 139.97 47.40
C ARG A 464 -19.73 138.57 48.05
N SER A 465 -20.81 137.80 48.30
CA SER A 465 -22.15 137.70 47.70
C SER A 465 -22.07 137.58 46.16
N ILE A 466 -22.69 136.61 45.49
CA ILE A 466 -24.03 136.03 45.66
C ILE A 466 -24.01 134.56 45.17
N SER A 467 -24.70 133.67 45.88
CA SER A 467 -25.35 132.49 45.27
C SER A 467 -26.82 132.86 44.97
N PRO A 468 -27.48 132.27 43.96
CA PRO A 468 -28.29 131.11 44.33
C PRO A 468 -28.58 130.08 43.20
N THR A 469 -29.11 128.94 43.63
CA THR A 469 -29.97 128.01 42.85
C THR A 469 -31.36 128.67 42.60
N PRO A 470 -32.38 128.09 41.90
CA PRO A 470 -32.59 126.66 41.61
C PRO A 470 -33.39 126.24 40.33
N ARG A 471 -33.51 124.91 40.16
CA ARG A 471 -34.70 124.13 39.73
C ARG A 471 -35.36 124.31 38.33
N LYS A 472 -35.54 123.11 37.71
CA LYS A 472 -36.80 122.48 37.24
C LYS A 472 -37.14 122.39 35.72
N SER A 473 -37.47 121.15 35.34
CA SER A 473 -38.54 120.66 34.43
C SER A 473 -38.53 120.93 32.91
N ASP A 474 -38.60 119.80 32.21
CA ASP A 474 -39.42 119.48 31.02
C ASP A 474 -39.09 120.12 29.66
N SER A 475 -38.31 119.38 28.85
CA SER A 475 -38.80 118.66 27.65
C SER A 475 -37.80 117.61 27.18
#